data_AF-A0A3S4USN0-F1
#
_entry.id   AF-A0A3S4USN0-F1
#
_cell.length_a   1.000
_cell.length_b   1.000
_cell.length_c   1.000
_cell.angle_alpha   90.00
_cell.angle_beta   90.00
_cell.angle_gamma   90.00
#
_symmetry.space_group_name_H-M   'P 1'
#
loop_
_entity.id
_entity.type
_entity.pdbx_description
1 polymer ?
#
loop_
_entity_poly.entity_id
_entity_poly.type
_entity_poly.pdbx_seq_one_letter_code
_entity_poly.pdbx_strand_id
1 'polypeptide(L)'
;MWWTGDGADTVEDVTTQPSHPRPRDPDSSEGPGTPLAGAVTPAREQLLKVLWGLEMEQGLRVTNSLLAQHAGLHTSTVSDAVRRMAEDGFVEHHRYGAVALTSAGEQIAVQVVRRHRLLETFLVSSLDYTWDEVHEEADVLEHVASDKLIERIDEKLGHPSRDPHGDPIPDSSGRLPALSRGTSIVKLEPGATAVVSRIRSDDAELLRYFSALGMGPGARVEILVPPPFTRDVRIRIDGGAPVVLGEPAAEEVLTDPIDGPRGRG
;
A
#
# COMPACT_ATOMS: atom_id res chain seq x y z
N MET A 1 63.42 55.11 27.26
CA MET A 1 63.79 54.01 26.33
C MET A 1 62.81 54.12 25.16
N TRP A 2 62.96 55.18 24.35
CA TRP A 2 63.76 55.28 23.11
C TRP A 2 63.26 54.31 22.02
N TRP A 3 62.36 54.78 21.13
CA TRP A 3 62.75 55.13 19.76
C TRP A 3 61.62 55.89 19.03
N THR A 4 62.03 56.93 18.33
CA THR A 4 61.29 57.90 17.51
C THR A 4 61.40 57.54 16.04
N GLY A 5 60.46 57.96 15.19
CA GLY A 5 60.60 57.89 13.74
C GLY A 5 59.55 58.71 13.00
N ASP A 6 59.94 59.92 12.61
CA ASP A 6 59.22 60.92 11.81
C ASP A 6 58.94 60.46 10.36
N GLY A 7 57.97 61.10 9.70
CA GLY A 7 57.89 61.10 8.24
C GLY A 7 56.62 61.66 7.60
N ALA A 8 56.60 62.99 7.43
CA ALA A 8 56.08 63.77 6.30
C ALA A 8 54.59 63.68 5.83
N ASP A 9 53.87 64.78 6.07
CA ASP A 9 53.29 65.70 5.06
C ASP A 9 52.78 65.17 3.70
N THR A 10 51.47 65.32 3.46
CA THR A 10 50.83 66.28 2.51
C THR A 10 49.66 65.74 1.66
N VAL A 11 48.70 66.66 1.51
CA VAL A 11 47.64 66.88 0.52
C VAL A 11 46.34 66.06 0.54
N GLU A 12 45.28 66.86 0.53
CA GLU A 12 43.85 66.66 0.38
C GLU A 12 43.45 65.69 -0.75
N ASP A 13 42.39 64.91 -0.54
CA ASP A 13 41.32 64.85 -1.52
C ASP A 13 39.97 64.55 -0.86
N VAL A 14 39.03 65.46 -1.07
CA VAL A 14 37.62 65.35 -0.69
C VAL A 14 36.93 64.54 -1.77
N THR A 15 36.58 63.29 -1.46
CA THR A 15 35.61 62.55 -2.27
C THR A 15 34.42 62.13 -1.42
N THR A 16 33.33 62.85 -1.64
CA THR A 16 31.98 62.61 -1.15
C THR A 16 31.52 61.19 -1.51
N GLN A 17 31.41 60.30 -0.52
CA GLN A 17 30.76 59.00 -0.72
C GLN A 17 29.23 59.15 -0.70
N PRO A 18 28.51 58.57 -1.67
CA PRO A 18 27.05 58.60 -1.69
C PRO A 18 26.46 57.67 -0.63
N SER A 19 25.41 58.15 0.03
CA SER A 19 24.61 57.44 1.02
C SER A 19 24.05 56.12 0.47
N HIS A 20 24.51 54.99 1.00
CA HIS A 20 23.89 53.69 0.75
C HIS A 20 22.46 53.66 1.32
N PRO A 21 21.44 53.30 0.53
CA PRO A 21 20.11 53.02 1.06
C PRO A 21 20.16 51.74 1.91
N ARG A 22 19.56 51.79 3.11
CA ARG A 22 19.39 50.61 3.97
C ARG A 22 18.64 49.50 3.21
N PRO A 23 18.98 48.21 3.41
CA PRO A 23 18.19 47.12 2.87
C PRO A 23 16.75 47.23 3.41
N ARG A 24 15.76 47.09 2.52
CA ARG A 24 14.35 46.96 2.89
C ARG A 24 14.17 45.63 3.60
N ASP A 25 13.51 45.66 4.76
CA ASP A 25 12.97 44.47 5.41
C ASP A 25 12.06 43.71 4.43
N PRO A 26 12.28 42.42 4.16
CA PRO A 26 11.30 41.59 3.49
C PRO A 26 10.39 40.98 4.55
N ASP A 27 9.64 41.81 5.27
CA ASP A 27 8.44 41.37 5.97
C ASP A 27 7.26 42.21 5.52
N SER A 28 6.68 41.79 4.40
CA SER A 28 5.29 42.07 4.08
C SER A 28 4.87 41.23 2.87
N SER A 29 4.12 40.17 3.16
CA SER A 29 3.03 39.59 2.37
C SER A 29 3.15 38.08 2.08
N GLU A 30 3.13 37.26 3.13
CA GLU A 30 2.39 36.00 3.07
C GLU A 30 1.32 36.07 4.16
N GLY A 31 0.12 36.49 3.78
CA GLY A 31 -1.05 36.15 4.57
C GLY A 31 -1.14 34.64 4.73
N PRO A 32 -1.77 34.09 5.78
CA PRO A 32 -1.93 32.65 5.91
C PRO A 32 -2.55 32.14 4.61
N GLY A 33 -1.78 31.33 3.89
CA GLY A 33 -2.20 30.73 2.64
C GLY A 33 -3.60 30.19 2.84
N THR A 34 -4.53 30.63 1.99
CA THR A 34 -5.84 30.02 1.86
C THR A 34 -5.64 28.50 1.88
N PRO A 35 -6.30 27.73 2.76
CA PRO A 35 -6.11 26.30 2.78
C PRO A 35 -6.35 25.77 1.38
N LEU A 36 -5.40 25.01 0.83
CA LEU A 36 -5.67 24.12 -0.30
C LEU A 36 -6.98 23.41 0.04
N ALA A 37 -7.94 23.43 -0.89
CA ALA A 37 -9.19 22.70 -0.74
C ALA A 37 -8.88 21.26 -0.31
N GLY A 38 -9.17 20.97 0.96
CA GLY A 38 -9.18 19.70 1.68
C GLY A 38 -8.06 18.70 1.38
N ALA A 39 -7.01 18.65 2.21
CA ALA A 39 -6.21 17.44 2.32
C ALA A 39 -7.13 16.23 2.59
N VAL A 40 -6.94 15.12 1.85
CA VAL A 40 -7.72 13.90 2.07
C VAL A 40 -7.39 13.38 3.46
N THR A 41 -8.43 13.11 4.25
CA THR A 41 -8.23 12.63 5.62
C THR A 41 -7.86 11.15 5.62
N PRO A 42 -7.13 10.65 6.62
CA PRO A 42 -6.81 9.21 6.74
C PRO A 42 -8.04 8.31 6.64
N ALA A 43 -9.16 8.72 7.25
CA ALA A 43 -10.42 7.98 7.15
C ALA A 43 -10.98 7.89 5.71
N ARG A 44 -10.77 8.91 4.88
CA ARG A 44 -11.16 8.88 3.46
C ARG A 44 -10.18 8.07 2.63
N GLU A 45 -8.89 8.20 2.90
CA GLU A 45 -7.85 7.36 2.30
C GLU A 45 -8.14 5.87 2.54
N GLN A 46 -8.50 5.49 3.77
CA GLN A 46 -8.86 4.12 4.11
C GLN A 46 -10.09 3.64 3.33
N LEU A 47 -11.14 4.46 3.21
CA LEU A 47 -12.31 4.10 2.41
C LEU A 47 -11.97 3.94 0.93
N LEU A 48 -11.10 4.79 0.38
CA LEU A 48 -10.62 4.68 -1.00
C LEU A 48 -9.78 3.41 -1.20
N LYS A 49 -8.91 3.06 -0.24
CA LYS A 49 -8.12 1.81 -0.21
C LYS A 49 -9.02 0.58 -0.23
N VAL A 50 -10.01 0.52 0.67
CA VAL A 50 -10.97 -0.59 0.75
C VAL A 50 -11.81 -0.70 -0.52
N LEU A 51 -12.32 0.43 -1.03
CA LEU A 51 -13.07 0.45 -2.28
C LEU A 51 -12.23 -0.07 -3.45
N TRP A 52 -10.97 0.36 -3.56
CA TRP A 52 -10.05 -0.11 -4.59
C TRP A 52 -9.80 -1.61 -4.51
N GLY A 53 -9.58 -2.17 -3.32
CA GLY A 53 -9.38 -3.62 -3.13
C GLY A 53 -10.60 -4.42 -3.59
N LEU A 54 -11.80 -4.00 -3.20
CA LEU A 54 -13.06 -4.67 -3.59
C LEU A 54 -13.33 -4.58 -5.10
N GLU A 55 -13.13 -3.41 -5.71
CA GLU A 55 -13.40 -3.22 -7.14
C GLU A 55 -12.31 -3.84 -8.01
N MET A 56 -11.05 -3.49 -7.77
CA MET A 56 -9.96 -3.81 -8.68
C MET A 56 -9.38 -5.19 -8.46
N GLU A 57 -9.29 -5.66 -7.22
CA GLU A 57 -8.71 -6.97 -6.93
C GLU A 57 -9.77 -8.08 -6.90
N GLN A 58 -10.95 -7.80 -6.36
CA GLN A 58 -12.03 -8.79 -6.24
C GLN A 58 -13.09 -8.71 -7.34
N GLY A 59 -13.14 -7.61 -8.13
CA GLY A 59 -14.09 -7.45 -9.23
C GLY A 59 -15.53 -7.27 -8.76
N LEU A 60 -15.73 -6.78 -7.53
CA LEU A 60 -17.04 -6.63 -6.92
C LEU A 60 -17.67 -5.28 -7.26
N ARG A 61 -19.00 -5.24 -7.31
CA ARG A 61 -19.76 -3.98 -7.33
C ARG A 61 -19.99 -3.56 -5.88
N VAL A 62 -19.43 -2.42 -5.49
CA VAL A 62 -19.36 -2.04 -4.07
C VAL A 62 -20.57 -1.19 -3.67
N THR A 63 -21.25 -1.58 -2.59
CA THR A 63 -22.31 -0.78 -1.97
C THR A 63 -21.80 -0.15 -0.67
N ASN A 64 -22.51 0.86 -0.15
CA ASN A 64 -22.18 1.43 1.17
C ASN A 64 -22.19 0.37 2.29
N SER A 65 -23.06 -0.64 2.22
CA SER A 65 -23.11 -1.70 3.23
C SER A 65 -21.90 -2.61 3.17
N LEU A 66 -21.46 -2.96 1.95
CA LEU A 66 -20.25 -3.77 1.76
C LEU A 66 -19.01 -2.98 2.20
N LEU A 67 -18.90 -1.72 1.76
CA LEU A 67 -17.79 -0.85 2.15
C LEU A 67 -17.73 -0.65 3.67
N ALA A 68 -18.89 -0.49 4.33
CA ALA A 68 -18.98 -0.38 5.78
C ALA A 68 -18.53 -1.65 6.51
N GLN A 69 -18.93 -2.82 6.00
CA GLN A 69 -18.49 -4.11 6.53
C GLN A 69 -16.97 -4.26 6.48
N HIS A 70 -16.36 -4.00 5.32
CA HIS A 70 -14.92 -4.16 5.14
C HIS A 70 -14.09 -3.06 5.84
N ALA A 71 -14.63 -1.84 5.97
CA ALA A 71 -13.96 -0.76 6.68
C ALA A 71 -14.14 -0.84 8.22
N GLY A 72 -14.96 -1.77 8.73
CA GLY A 72 -15.27 -1.83 10.16
C GLY A 72 -16.05 -0.62 10.67
N LEU A 73 -16.84 0.04 9.82
CA LEU A 73 -17.55 1.28 10.13
C LEU A 73 -19.07 1.08 10.09
N HIS A 74 -19.80 1.98 10.75
CA HIS A 74 -21.25 2.04 10.58
C HIS A 74 -21.63 2.54 9.18
N THR A 75 -22.68 1.94 8.59
CA THR A 75 -23.18 2.29 7.25
C THR A 75 -23.55 3.77 7.12
N SER A 76 -24.04 4.41 8.19
CA SER A 76 -24.32 5.85 8.23
C SER A 76 -23.04 6.68 8.07
N THR A 77 -21.98 6.33 8.80
CA THR A 77 -20.66 6.98 8.69
C THR A 77 -20.10 6.86 7.28
N VAL A 78 -20.17 5.67 6.67
CA VAL A 78 -19.73 5.45 5.29
C VAL A 78 -20.58 6.23 4.30
N SER A 79 -21.90 6.25 4.46
CA SER A 79 -22.79 6.99 3.56
C SER A 79 -22.49 8.49 3.56
N ASP A 80 -22.23 9.07 4.74
CA ASP A 80 -21.83 10.47 4.88
C ASP A 80 -20.45 10.75 4.30
N ALA A 81 -19.49 9.83 4.47
CA ALA A 81 -18.16 9.95 3.89
C ALA A 81 -18.19 9.86 2.36
N VAL A 82 -18.91 8.88 1.80
CA VAL A 82 -19.11 8.68 0.36
C VAL A 82 -19.77 9.90 -0.27
N ARG A 83 -20.80 10.48 0.36
CA ARG A 83 -21.42 11.71 -0.14
C ARG A 83 -20.39 12.84 -0.27
N ARG A 84 -19.56 13.06 0.76
CA ARG A 84 -18.53 14.11 0.72
C ARG A 84 -17.42 13.79 -0.28
N MET A 85 -17.00 12.52 -0.38
CA MET A 85 -16.01 12.10 -1.39
C MET A 85 -16.53 12.27 -2.81
N ALA A 86 -17.84 12.12 -3.04
CA ALA A 86 -18.47 12.40 -4.33
C ALA A 86 -18.51 13.90 -4.63
N GLU A 87 -18.83 14.74 -3.63
CA GLU A 87 -18.75 16.21 -3.73
C GLU A 87 -17.32 16.68 -4.05
N ASP A 88 -16.31 16.01 -3.48
CA ASP A 88 -14.89 16.28 -3.69
C ASP A 88 -14.32 15.62 -4.96
N GLY A 89 -15.12 14.83 -5.70
CA GLY A 89 -14.74 14.24 -6.98
C GLY A 89 -13.87 12.98 -6.91
N PHE A 90 -13.78 12.30 -5.76
CA PHE A 90 -13.01 11.06 -5.58
C PHE A 90 -13.79 9.79 -5.90
N VAL A 91 -15.12 9.84 -5.81
CA VAL A 91 -15.99 8.69 -6.11
C VAL A 91 -17.22 9.13 -6.89
N GLU A 92 -17.78 8.19 -7.65
CA GLU A 92 -19.12 8.29 -8.23
C GLU A 92 -20.09 7.47 -7.38
N HIS A 93 -21.25 8.04 -7.05
CA HIS A 93 -22.28 7.33 -6.31
C HIS A 93 -23.67 7.81 -6.77
N HIS A 94 -24.42 6.92 -7.41
CA HIS A 94 -25.81 7.14 -7.74
C HIS A 94 -26.71 6.79 -6.55
N ARG A 95 -27.90 7.41 -6.46
CA ARG A 95 -28.84 7.13 -5.36
C ARG A 95 -29.22 5.65 -5.32
N TYR A 96 -28.95 4.99 -4.18
CA TYR A 96 -29.11 3.54 -3.96
C TYR A 96 -28.24 2.66 -4.89
N GLY A 97 -27.17 3.23 -5.46
CA GLY A 97 -26.30 2.59 -6.42
C GLY A 97 -24.99 2.09 -5.83
N ALA A 98 -24.15 1.55 -6.72
CA ALA A 98 -22.77 1.25 -6.40
C ALA A 98 -21.97 2.54 -6.18
N VAL A 99 -20.95 2.44 -5.33
CA VAL A 99 -19.87 3.42 -5.20
C VAL A 99 -18.75 2.96 -6.11
N ALA A 100 -18.22 3.86 -6.94
CA ALA A 100 -17.09 3.57 -7.82
C ALA A 100 -16.01 4.65 -7.72
N LEU A 101 -14.75 4.28 -7.88
CA LEU A 101 -13.64 5.25 -7.90
C LEU A 101 -13.69 6.12 -9.16
N THR A 102 -13.42 7.41 -8.99
CA THR A 102 -12.96 8.24 -10.11
C THR A 102 -11.45 8.04 -10.30
N SER A 103 -10.89 8.52 -11.41
CA SER A 103 -9.42 8.49 -11.60
C SER A 103 -8.65 9.21 -10.49
N ALA A 104 -9.22 10.26 -9.89
CA ALA A 104 -8.59 10.97 -8.77
C ALA A 104 -8.62 10.11 -7.49
N GLY A 105 -9.75 9.47 -7.18
CA GLY A 105 -9.86 8.56 -6.04
C GLY A 105 -8.96 7.32 -6.19
N GLU A 106 -8.88 6.76 -7.40
CA GLU A 106 -8.02 5.63 -7.70
C GLU A 106 -6.54 5.95 -7.47
N GLN A 107 -6.06 7.11 -7.93
CA GLN A 107 -4.69 7.54 -7.70
C GLN A 107 -4.34 7.61 -6.21
N ILE A 108 -5.25 8.16 -5.38
CA ILE A 108 -5.05 8.22 -3.93
C ILE A 108 -5.04 6.80 -3.34
N ALA A 109 -6.03 5.98 -3.67
CA ALA A 109 -6.14 4.61 -3.16
C ALA A 109 -4.88 3.80 -3.45
N VAL A 110 -4.40 3.83 -4.69
CA VAL A 110 -3.21 3.07 -5.10
C VAL A 110 -1.95 3.56 -4.39
N GLN A 111 -1.81 4.86 -4.14
CA GLN A 111 -0.67 5.38 -3.38
C GLN A 111 -0.72 4.88 -1.93
N VAL A 112 -1.88 4.87 -1.29
CA VAL A 112 -2.06 4.32 0.07
C VAL A 112 -1.73 2.82 0.08
N VAL A 113 -2.23 2.04 -0.88
CA VAL A 113 -1.88 0.62 -1.06
C VAL A 113 -0.37 0.42 -1.23
N ARG A 114 0.30 1.24 -2.04
CA ARG A 114 1.76 1.18 -2.20
C ARG A 114 2.47 1.45 -0.89
N ARG A 115 2.05 2.45 -0.10
CA ARG A 115 2.63 2.74 1.22
C ARG A 115 2.46 1.55 2.16
N HIS A 116 1.24 1.03 2.27
CA HIS A 116 0.92 -0.14 3.09
C HIS A 116 1.86 -1.30 2.81
N ARG A 117 1.89 -1.75 1.54
CA ARG A 117 2.64 -2.94 1.12
C ARG A 117 4.16 -2.77 1.28
N LEU A 118 4.69 -1.58 1.02
CA LEU A 118 6.11 -1.28 1.25
C LEU A 118 6.46 -1.26 2.74
N LEU A 119 5.58 -0.68 3.57
CA LEU A 119 5.76 -0.69 5.03
C LEU A 119 5.73 -2.12 5.56
N GLU A 120 4.76 -2.94 5.15
CA GLU A 120 4.71 -4.35 5.56
C GLU A 120 5.99 -5.10 5.18
N THR A 121 6.42 -4.95 3.93
CA THR A 121 7.65 -5.56 3.43
C THR A 121 8.87 -5.11 4.23
N PHE A 122 8.95 -3.82 4.58
CA PHE A 122 10.04 -3.28 5.38
C PHE A 122 10.05 -3.82 6.81
N LEU A 123 8.90 -3.79 7.48
CA LEU A 123 8.76 -4.25 8.86
C LEU A 123 9.14 -5.74 8.96
N VAL A 124 8.66 -6.58 8.05
CA VAL A 124 8.99 -8.01 8.03
C VAL A 124 10.47 -8.25 7.70
N SER A 125 11.00 -7.60 6.65
CA SER A 125 12.36 -7.89 6.16
C SER A 125 13.48 -7.26 7.00
N SER A 126 13.18 -6.19 7.73
CA SER A 126 14.21 -5.37 8.39
C SER A 126 14.06 -5.27 9.89
N LEU A 127 12.87 -5.51 10.44
CA LEU A 127 12.57 -5.37 11.88
C LEU A 127 12.05 -6.66 12.51
N ASP A 128 12.15 -7.79 11.79
CA ASP A 128 11.75 -9.12 12.26
C ASP A 128 10.27 -9.24 12.65
N TYR A 129 9.41 -8.40 12.08
CA TYR A 129 7.97 -8.59 12.20
C TYR A 129 7.55 -9.87 11.47
N THR A 130 6.53 -10.56 11.97
CA THR A 130 5.87 -11.64 11.24
C THR A 130 4.79 -11.11 10.32
N TRP A 131 4.50 -11.83 9.25
CA TRP A 131 3.43 -11.47 8.32
C TRP A 131 2.02 -11.45 8.96
N ASP A 132 1.83 -12.07 10.13
CA ASP A 132 0.56 -12.08 10.85
C ASP A 132 0.40 -10.90 11.83
N GLU A 133 1.48 -10.18 12.16
CA GLU A 133 1.41 -8.99 13.03
C GLU A 133 1.60 -7.67 12.26
N VAL A 134 2.09 -7.74 11.03
CA VAL A 134 2.54 -6.54 10.30
C VAL A 134 1.42 -5.61 9.85
N HIS A 135 0.23 -6.16 9.59
CA HIS A 135 -0.89 -5.40 9.02
C HIS A 135 -1.32 -4.22 9.92
N GLU A 136 -1.48 -4.47 11.22
CA GLU A 136 -1.94 -3.45 12.18
C GLU A 136 -0.97 -2.26 12.24
N GLU A 137 0.34 -2.52 12.22
CA GLU A 137 1.35 -1.46 12.26
C GLU A 137 1.41 -0.69 10.93
N ALA A 138 1.33 -1.41 9.80
CA ALA A 138 1.33 -0.78 8.48
C ALA A 138 0.09 0.11 8.24
N ASP A 139 -1.09 -0.31 8.70
CA ASP A 139 -2.35 0.44 8.58
C ASP A 139 -2.31 1.78 9.36
N VAL A 140 -1.57 1.84 10.48
CA VAL A 140 -1.35 3.09 11.20
C VAL A 140 -0.34 3.99 10.48
N LEU A 141 0.76 3.40 9.99
CA LEU A 141 1.88 4.16 9.43
C LEU A 141 1.61 4.70 8.02
N GLU A 142 0.80 4.02 7.20
CA GLU A 142 0.57 4.37 5.80
C GLU A 142 0.03 5.79 5.58
N HIS A 143 -0.75 6.31 6.53
CA HIS A 143 -1.40 7.62 6.45
C HIS A 143 -0.51 8.78 6.90
N VAL A 144 0.58 8.47 7.60
CA VAL A 144 1.48 9.48 8.20
C VAL A 144 2.90 9.41 7.64
N ALA A 145 3.24 8.32 6.97
CA ALA A 145 4.53 8.15 6.30
C ALA A 145 4.67 9.13 5.13
N SER A 146 5.71 9.97 5.20
CA SER A 146 6.03 10.89 4.11
C SER A 146 6.46 10.13 2.84
N ASP A 147 6.18 10.68 1.66
CA ASP A 147 6.62 10.09 0.38
C ASP A 147 8.13 9.85 0.34
N LYS A 148 8.92 10.75 0.94
CA LYS A 148 10.39 10.60 1.04
C LYS A 148 10.82 9.38 1.86
N LEU A 149 10.07 9.01 2.90
CA LEU A 149 10.33 7.81 3.68
C LEU A 149 10.02 6.57 2.84
N ILE A 150 8.85 6.56 2.19
CA ILE A 150 8.39 5.44 1.38
C ILE A 150 9.34 5.17 0.21
N GLU A 151 9.82 6.21 -0.48
CA GLU A 151 10.78 6.03 -1.57
C GLU A 151 12.10 5.42 -1.10
N ARG A 152 12.60 5.85 0.07
CA ARG A 152 13.82 5.26 0.66
C ARG A 152 13.61 3.82 1.10
N ILE A 153 12.42 3.48 1.57
CA ILE A 153 12.04 2.10 1.88
C ILE A 153 12.05 1.26 0.59
N ASP A 154 11.41 1.74 -0.47
CA ASP A 154 11.38 1.05 -1.77
C ASP A 154 12.79 0.78 -2.33
N GLU A 155 13.65 1.81 -2.33
CA GLU A 155 15.07 1.68 -2.71
C GLU A 155 15.82 0.69 -1.81
N LYS A 156 15.62 0.76 -0.48
CA LYS A 156 16.29 -0.11 0.49
C LYS A 156 15.91 -1.57 0.32
N LEU A 157 14.66 -1.84 -0.06
CA LEU A 157 14.13 -3.18 -0.33
C LEU A 157 14.51 -3.69 -1.73
N GLY A 158 15.12 -2.84 -2.58
CA GLY A 158 15.51 -3.21 -3.94
C GLY A 158 14.35 -3.27 -4.92
N HIS A 159 13.35 -2.40 -4.74
CA HIS A 159 12.14 -2.31 -5.58
C HIS A 159 11.35 -3.62 -5.64
N PRO A 160 10.83 -4.11 -4.50
CA PRO A 160 10.06 -5.34 -4.46
C PRO A 160 8.77 -5.23 -5.29
N SER A 161 8.40 -6.31 -5.95
CA SER A 161 7.16 -6.38 -6.74
C SER A 161 5.98 -7.00 -5.98
N ARG A 162 6.24 -7.59 -4.80
CA ARG A 162 5.26 -8.24 -3.94
C ARG A 162 5.55 -7.97 -2.47
N ASP A 163 4.51 -7.92 -1.66
CA ASP A 163 4.58 -7.86 -0.20
C ASP A 163 4.73 -9.26 0.45
N PRO A 164 4.79 -9.37 1.80
CA PRO A 164 4.94 -10.65 2.49
C PRO A 164 3.80 -11.65 2.22
N HIS A 165 2.59 -11.18 1.92
CA HIS A 165 1.42 -12.02 1.61
C HIS A 165 1.32 -12.35 0.12
N GLY A 166 2.21 -11.77 -0.69
CA GLY A 166 2.35 -11.99 -2.12
C GLY A 166 1.60 -10.98 -2.98
N ASP A 167 0.94 -9.99 -2.39
CA ASP A 167 0.17 -9.02 -3.14
C ASP A 167 1.07 -8.07 -3.95
N PRO A 168 0.63 -7.65 -5.15
CA PRO A 168 1.44 -6.82 -6.03
C PRO A 168 1.69 -5.42 -5.45
N ILE A 169 2.94 -4.98 -5.40
CA ILE A 169 3.29 -3.60 -5.00
C ILE A 169 3.17 -2.68 -6.22
N PRO A 170 2.27 -1.68 -6.24
CA PRO A 170 2.23 -0.70 -7.32
C PRO A 170 3.54 0.08 -7.43
N ASP A 171 3.96 0.45 -8.63
CA ASP A 171 5.11 1.36 -8.82
C ASP A 171 4.80 2.80 -8.35
N SER A 172 5.79 3.69 -8.33
CA SER A 172 5.63 5.08 -7.88
C SER A 172 4.61 5.88 -8.70
N SER A 173 4.29 5.43 -9.92
CA SER A 173 3.24 6.01 -10.75
C SER A 173 1.85 5.38 -10.55
N GLY A 174 1.74 4.41 -9.64
CA GLY A 174 0.51 3.70 -9.33
C GLY A 174 0.18 2.57 -10.31
N ARG A 175 1.13 2.11 -11.12
CA ARG A 175 0.87 0.95 -11.99
C ARG A 175 1.17 -0.34 -11.25
N LEU A 176 0.22 -1.27 -11.27
CA LEU A 176 0.47 -2.63 -10.81
C LEU A 176 1.47 -3.34 -11.74
N PRO A 177 2.39 -4.15 -11.19
CA PRO A 177 3.26 -4.99 -11.99
C PRO A 177 2.45 -6.00 -12.81
N ALA A 178 2.97 -6.37 -13.98
CA ALA A 178 2.33 -7.35 -14.87
C ALA A 178 2.46 -8.78 -14.31
N LEU A 179 1.78 -9.05 -13.20
CA LEU A 179 1.74 -10.33 -12.51
C LEU A 179 0.42 -11.04 -12.78
N SER A 180 0.43 -12.37 -12.69
CA SER A 180 -0.80 -13.16 -12.66
C SER A 180 -1.65 -12.69 -11.48
N ARG A 181 -2.96 -12.53 -11.72
CA ARG A 181 -3.95 -12.27 -10.64
C ARG A 181 -4.14 -13.49 -9.74
N GLY A 182 -3.59 -14.64 -10.11
CA GLY A 182 -3.77 -15.91 -9.42
C GLY A 182 -5.12 -16.56 -9.72
N THR A 183 -5.16 -17.89 -9.56
CA THR A 183 -6.38 -18.69 -9.55
C THR A 183 -6.62 -19.17 -8.13
N SER A 184 -7.84 -18.97 -7.62
CA SER A 184 -8.20 -19.48 -6.29
C SER A 184 -8.05 -20.99 -6.24
N ILE A 185 -7.45 -21.49 -5.16
CA ILE A 185 -7.15 -22.92 -5.00
C ILE A 185 -8.42 -23.79 -5.07
N VAL A 186 -9.57 -23.25 -4.68
CA VAL A 186 -10.88 -23.93 -4.73
C VAL A 186 -11.33 -24.25 -6.16
N LYS A 187 -10.76 -23.59 -7.17
CA LYS A 187 -11.08 -23.80 -8.59
C LYS A 187 -10.17 -24.83 -9.25
N LEU A 188 -9.19 -25.37 -8.53
CA LEU A 188 -8.26 -26.35 -9.07
C LEU A 188 -8.82 -27.77 -8.91
N GLU A 189 -8.66 -28.58 -9.96
CA GLU A 189 -9.11 -29.97 -9.98
C GLU A 189 -8.12 -30.91 -9.27
N PRO A 190 -8.58 -32.04 -8.68
CA PRO A 190 -7.69 -33.06 -8.14
C PRO A 190 -6.63 -33.52 -9.15
N GLY A 191 -5.38 -33.60 -8.69
CA GLY A 191 -4.20 -33.89 -9.51
C GLY A 191 -3.49 -32.64 -10.06
N ALA A 192 -4.09 -31.46 -9.95
CA ALA A 192 -3.41 -30.21 -10.29
C ALA A 192 -2.25 -29.92 -9.33
N THR A 193 -1.21 -29.26 -9.84
CA THR A 193 -0.11 -28.71 -9.05
C THR A 193 0.05 -27.23 -9.34
N ALA A 194 0.31 -26.45 -8.30
CA ALA A 194 0.40 -25.00 -8.38
C ALA A 194 1.39 -24.45 -7.33
N VAL A 195 1.75 -23.18 -7.47
CA VAL A 195 2.51 -22.42 -6.46
C VAL A 195 1.56 -21.43 -5.81
N VAL A 196 1.54 -21.37 -4.49
CA VAL A 196 0.81 -20.31 -3.77
C VAL A 196 1.41 -18.97 -4.18
N SER A 197 0.60 -18.11 -4.77
CA SER A 197 1.03 -16.80 -5.25
C SER A 197 0.64 -15.68 -4.31
N ARG A 198 -0.54 -15.79 -3.65
CA ARG A 198 -1.05 -14.80 -2.70
C ARG A 198 -1.90 -15.46 -1.61
N ILE A 199 -1.91 -14.85 -0.42
CA ILE A 199 -2.88 -15.11 0.64
C ILE A 199 -3.63 -13.79 0.89
N ARG A 200 -4.95 -13.76 0.65
CA ARG A 200 -5.76 -12.53 0.67
C ARG A 200 -6.41 -12.25 2.03
N SER A 201 -5.65 -12.44 3.10
CA SER A 201 -6.19 -12.26 4.45
C SER A 201 -5.20 -11.53 5.34
N ASP A 202 -5.73 -10.64 6.16
CA ASP A 202 -5.09 -9.97 7.29
C ASP A 202 -5.46 -10.63 8.64
N ASP A 203 -6.23 -11.73 8.63
CA ASP A 203 -6.59 -12.46 9.83
C ASP A 203 -5.35 -13.17 10.40
N ALA A 204 -4.86 -12.64 11.52
CA ALA A 204 -3.64 -13.12 12.15
C ALA A 204 -3.74 -14.60 12.59
N GLU A 205 -4.93 -15.10 12.98
CA GLU A 205 -5.11 -16.51 13.33
C GLU A 205 -4.99 -17.41 12.11
N LEU A 206 -5.60 -17.00 10.99
CA LEU A 206 -5.51 -17.72 9.71
C LEU A 206 -4.06 -17.72 9.18
N LEU A 207 -3.37 -16.59 9.25
CA LEU A 207 -1.98 -16.47 8.81
C LEU A 207 -1.03 -17.34 9.66
N ARG A 208 -1.21 -17.38 10.98
CA ARG A 208 -0.46 -18.32 11.85
C ARG A 208 -0.75 -19.76 11.51
N TYR A 209 -2.02 -20.09 11.24
CA TYR A 209 -2.41 -21.42 10.79
C TYR A 209 -1.69 -21.83 9.50
N PHE A 210 -1.67 -20.97 8.48
CA PHE A 210 -0.94 -21.24 7.24
C PHE A 210 0.57 -21.36 7.46
N SER A 211 1.16 -20.51 8.30
CA SER A 211 2.58 -20.59 8.66
C SER A 211 2.92 -21.95 9.31
N ALA A 212 2.08 -22.44 10.23
CA ALA A 212 2.26 -23.74 10.86
C ALA A 212 2.18 -24.92 9.87
N LEU A 213 1.48 -24.75 8.75
CA LEU A 213 1.42 -25.72 7.65
C LEU A 213 2.59 -25.61 6.66
N GLY A 214 3.43 -24.58 6.76
CA GLY A 214 4.39 -24.22 5.73
C GLY A 214 3.73 -23.68 4.45
N MET A 215 2.50 -23.20 4.55
CA MET A 215 1.77 -22.58 3.45
C MET A 215 1.98 -21.08 3.46
N GLY A 216 2.68 -20.57 2.45
CA GLY A 216 2.84 -19.15 2.20
C GLY A 216 3.20 -18.92 0.73
N PRO A 217 3.34 -17.66 0.29
CA PRO A 217 3.78 -17.36 -1.07
C PRO A 217 5.06 -18.14 -1.44
N GLY A 218 5.02 -18.83 -2.59
CA GLY A 218 6.10 -19.70 -3.07
C GLY A 218 5.97 -21.18 -2.70
N ALA A 219 5.11 -21.55 -1.73
CA ALA A 219 4.88 -22.95 -1.38
C ALA A 219 4.23 -23.72 -2.54
N ARG A 220 4.68 -24.96 -2.80
CA ARG A 220 4.07 -25.81 -3.84
C ARG A 220 2.93 -26.62 -3.25
N VAL A 221 1.80 -26.61 -3.94
CA VAL A 221 0.61 -27.36 -3.55
C VAL A 221 0.21 -28.35 -4.64
N GLU A 222 -0.17 -29.55 -4.22
CA GLU A 222 -0.82 -30.57 -5.03
C GLU A 222 -2.25 -30.75 -4.52
N ILE A 223 -3.23 -30.67 -5.43
CA ILE A 223 -4.63 -30.87 -5.10
C ILE A 223 -4.94 -32.36 -5.06
N LEU A 224 -5.49 -32.82 -3.95
CA LEU A 224 -5.86 -34.21 -3.73
C LEU A 224 -7.37 -34.38 -3.78
N VAL A 225 -7.82 -35.63 -3.88
CA VAL A 225 -9.25 -35.94 -3.79
C VAL A 225 -9.77 -35.50 -2.41
N PRO A 226 -10.73 -34.56 -2.35
CA PRO A 226 -11.29 -34.10 -1.09
C PRO A 226 -12.16 -35.19 -0.45
N PRO A 227 -12.41 -35.12 0.87
CA PRO A 227 -13.37 -36.00 1.51
C PRO A 227 -14.75 -35.90 0.84
N PRO A 228 -15.46 -37.02 0.62
CA PRO A 228 -16.76 -36.99 -0.03
C PRO A 228 -17.76 -36.18 0.81
N PHE A 229 -18.69 -35.50 0.12
CA PHE A 229 -19.74 -34.66 0.74
C PHE A 229 -19.23 -33.44 1.53
N THR A 230 -18.01 -32.96 1.25
CA THR A 230 -17.45 -31.73 1.83
C THR A 230 -17.23 -30.67 0.74
N ARG A 231 -17.03 -29.41 1.16
CA ARG A 231 -16.52 -28.33 0.30
C ARG A 231 -15.05 -28.01 0.58
N ASP A 232 -14.41 -28.88 1.35
CA ASP A 232 -13.04 -28.69 1.79
C ASP A 232 -12.07 -28.97 0.65
N VAL A 233 -10.92 -28.29 0.66
CA VAL A 233 -9.85 -28.54 -0.28
C VAL A 233 -8.79 -29.40 0.41
N ARG A 234 -8.58 -30.62 -0.10
CA ARG A 234 -7.50 -31.47 0.38
C ARG A 234 -6.25 -31.23 -0.47
N ILE A 235 -5.14 -30.95 0.19
CA ILE A 235 -3.89 -30.59 -0.47
C ILE A 235 -2.71 -31.33 0.14
N ARG A 236 -1.61 -31.35 -0.60
CA ARG A 236 -0.27 -31.64 -0.09
C ARG A 236 0.63 -30.43 -0.34
N ILE A 237 1.33 -29.99 0.70
CA ILE A 237 2.24 -28.85 0.65
C ILE A 237 3.67 -29.39 0.63
N ASP A 238 4.47 -29.01 -0.35
CA ASP A 238 5.90 -29.34 -0.51
C ASP A 238 6.24 -30.83 -0.28
N GLY A 239 5.37 -31.75 -0.72
CA GLY A 239 5.58 -33.19 -0.59
C GLY A 239 5.31 -33.77 0.80
N GLY A 240 4.81 -32.96 1.74
CA GLY A 240 4.50 -33.35 3.11
C GLY A 240 3.25 -34.22 3.27
N ALA A 241 2.74 -34.28 4.51
CA ALA A 241 1.50 -34.97 4.81
C ALA A 241 0.29 -34.22 4.19
N PRO A 242 -0.75 -34.94 3.73
CA PRO A 242 -1.99 -34.30 3.28
C PRO A 242 -2.66 -33.49 4.39
N VAL A 243 -3.15 -32.30 4.05
CA VAL A 243 -3.91 -31.39 4.90
C VAL A 243 -5.28 -31.13 4.27
N VAL A 244 -6.29 -30.88 5.10
CA VAL A 244 -7.62 -30.46 4.66
C VAL A 244 -7.82 -29.02 5.10
N LEU A 245 -8.09 -28.15 4.13
CA LEU A 245 -8.49 -26.76 4.36
C LEU A 245 -10.00 -26.66 4.24
N GLY A 246 -10.65 -26.04 5.22
CA GLY A 246 -12.06 -25.66 5.06
C GLY A 246 -12.23 -24.64 3.94
N GLU A 247 -13.40 -24.62 3.30
CA GLU A 247 -13.73 -23.70 2.20
C GLU A 247 -13.35 -22.23 2.51
N PRO A 248 -13.66 -21.65 3.71
CA PRO A 248 -13.31 -20.26 4.01
C PRO A 248 -11.81 -19.98 3.96
N ALA A 249 -10.98 -20.87 4.52
CA ALA A 249 -9.53 -20.71 4.47
C ALA A 249 -9.01 -20.88 3.03
N ALA A 250 -9.55 -21.85 2.29
CA ALA A 250 -9.12 -22.11 0.93
C ALA A 250 -9.46 -20.95 -0.03
N GLU A 251 -10.57 -20.24 0.16
CA GLU A 251 -10.95 -19.08 -0.66
C GLU A 251 -9.93 -17.93 -0.61
N GLU A 252 -9.15 -17.83 0.48
CA GLU A 252 -8.10 -16.84 0.64
C GLU A 252 -6.80 -17.16 -0.12
N VAL A 253 -6.64 -18.41 -0.57
CA VAL A 253 -5.42 -18.87 -1.23
C VAL A 253 -5.53 -18.70 -2.74
N LEU A 254 -4.67 -17.88 -3.31
CA LEU A 254 -4.47 -17.77 -4.75
C LEU A 254 -3.19 -18.48 -5.17
N THR A 255 -3.23 -19.06 -6.37
CA THR A 255 -2.15 -19.87 -6.91
C THR A 255 -1.83 -19.49 -8.34
N ASP A 256 -0.56 -19.62 -8.70
CA ASP A 256 -0.10 -19.57 -10.08
C ASP A 256 0.25 -20.98 -10.56
N PRO A 257 0.07 -21.29 -11.86
CA PRO A 257 0.49 -22.58 -12.40
C PRO A 257 2.00 -22.75 -12.19
N ILE A 258 2.44 -23.98 -11.93
CA ILE A 258 3.86 -24.32 -12.05
C ILE A 258 4.17 -24.23 -13.54
N ASP A 259 4.85 -23.16 -13.97
CA ASP A 259 5.45 -23.11 -15.31
C ASP A 259 6.24 -24.42 -15.48
N GLY A 260 5.78 -25.29 -16.39
CA GLY A 260 6.59 -26.43 -16.83
C GLY A 260 7.94 -25.92 -17.32
N PRO A 261 9.01 -26.74 -17.32
CA PRO A 261 10.31 -26.28 -17.79
C PRO A 261 10.13 -25.60 -19.14
N ARG A 262 10.49 -24.31 -19.23
CA ARG A 262 10.48 -23.58 -20.50
C ARG A 262 11.32 -24.39 -21.47
N GLY A 263 10.67 -25.09 -22.39
CA GLY A 263 11.34 -25.82 -23.44
C GLY A 263 12.26 -24.85 -24.14
N ARG A 264 13.56 -25.13 -24.14
CA ARG A 264 14.45 -24.53 -25.11
C ARG A 264 13.99 -25.06 -26.47
N GLY A 265 13.35 -24.19 -27.24
CA GLY A 265 12.97 -24.40 -28.64
C GLY A 265 13.26 -23.13 -29.40
#